data_AF-A0A3D0ZWS3-F1
#
_entry.id   AF-A0A3D0ZWS3-F1
#
_cell.length_a   1.000
_cell.length_b   1.000
_cell.length_c   1.000
_cell.angle_alpha   90.00
_cell.angle_beta   90.00
_cell.angle_gamma   90.00
#
_symmetry.space_group_name_H-M   'P 1'
#
loop_
_entity.id
_entity.type
_entity.pdbx_description
1 polymer ?
#
loop_
_entity_poly.entity_id
_entity_poly.type
_entity_poly.pdbx_seq_one_letter_code
_entity_poly.pdbx_strand_id
1 'polypeptide(L)' 'MDKSQFNQSLIDFLNAAPTPFHAVQVMADKLLDAGFKELHEENQW' A
#
# COMPACT_ATOMS: atom_id res chain seq x y z
N MET A 1 11.59 -13.53 4.98
CA MET A 1 10.18 -13.76 4.64
C MET A 1 10.13 -15.01 3.78
N ASP A 2 9.26 -15.96 4.09
CA ASP A 2 9.10 -17.16 3.27
C ASP A 2 8.44 -16.82 1.93
N LYS A 3 8.79 -17.55 0.86
CA LYS A 3 8.24 -17.31 -0.50
C LYS A 3 6.72 -17.48 -0.53
N SER A 4 6.18 -18.44 0.22
CA SER A 4 4.74 -18.64 0.29
C SER A 4 4.05 -17.44 0.94
N GLN A 5 4.63 -16.91 2.01
CA GLN A 5 4.12 -15.73 2.70
C GLN A 5 4.12 -14.49 1.80
N PHE A 6 5.21 -14.26 1.04
CA PHE A 6 5.27 -13.16 0.08
C PHE A 6 4.21 -13.31 -1.02
N ASN A 7 4.09 -14.50 -1.62
CA ASN A 7 3.13 -14.76 -2.67
C ASN A 7 1.69 -14.56 -2.19
N GLN A 8 1.37 -14.98 -0.96
CA GLN A 8 0.04 -14.75 -0.38
C GLN A 8 -0.23 -13.25 -0.21
N SER A 9 0.73 -12.50 0.35
CA SER A 9 0.59 -11.04 0.50
C SER A 9 0.43 -10.32 -0.84
N LEU A 10 1.09 -10.81 -1.91
CA LEU A 10 0.92 -10.28 -3.26
C LEU A 10 -0.48 -10.57 -3.82
N ILE A 11 -1.00 -11.78 -3.62
CA ILE A 11 -2.37 -12.14 -4.04
C ILE A 11 -3.40 -11.27 -3.32
N ASP A 12 -3.24 -11.09 -2.01
CA ASP A 12 -4.13 -10.25 -1.20
C ASP A 12 -4.11 -8.79 -1.69
N PHE A 13 -2.91 -8.27 -2.02
CA PHE A 13 -2.77 -6.96 -2.64
C PHE A 13 -3.51 -6.85 -3.98
N LEU A 14 -3.31 -7.80 -4.89
CA LEU A 14 -3.93 -7.78 -6.22
C LEU A 14 -5.46 -7.86 -6.13
N ASN A 15 -6.00 -8.64 -5.19
CA ASN A 15 -7.45 -8.72 -4.95
C ASN A 15 -8.02 -7.41 -4.41
N ALA A 16 -7.28 -6.71 -3.56
CA ALA A 16 -7.68 -5.41 -3.01
C ALA A 16 -7.44 -4.24 -3.98
N ALA A 17 -6.60 -4.43 -5.01
CA ALA A 17 -6.15 -3.40 -5.94
C ALA A 17 -6.62 -3.62 -7.40
N PRO A 18 -7.94 -3.68 -7.68
CA PRO A 18 -8.45 -3.98 -9.02
C PRO A 18 -8.20 -2.85 -10.05
N THR A 19 -7.87 -1.63 -9.59
CA THR A 19 -7.49 -0.52 -10.46
C THR A 19 -6.26 0.20 -9.92
N PRO A 20 -5.56 1.02 -10.73
CA PRO A 20 -4.40 1.79 -10.25
C PRO A 20 -4.72 2.68 -9.05
N PHE A 21 -5.93 3.23 -8.95
CA PHE A 21 -6.34 4.04 -7.81
C PHE A 21 -6.42 3.22 -6.51
N HIS A 22 -6.95 2.00 -6.58
CA HIS A 22 -6.97 1.10 -5.42
C HIS A 22 -5.56 0.66 -5.03
N ALA A 23 -4.66 0.43 -6.00
CA ALA A 23 -3.27 0.11 -5.72
C ALA A 23 -2.57 1.22 -4.92
N VAL A 24 -2.78 2.49 -5.29
CA VAL A 24 -2.26 3.64 -4.56
C VAL A 24 -2.82 3.70 -3.14
N GLN A 25 -4.14 3.56 -2.98
CA GLN A 25 -4.79 3.59 -1.67
C GLN A 25 -4.26 2.48 -0.75
N VAL A 26 -4.19 1.24 -1.23
CA VAL A 26 -3.68 0.09 -0.45
C VAL A 26 -2.23 0.31 -0.01
N MET A 27 -1.40 0.91 -0.86
CA MET A 27 -0.01 1.23 -0.50
C MET A 27 0.09 2.39 0.49
N ALA A 28 -0.75 3.43 0.33
CA ALA A 28 -0.83 4.55 1.27
C ALA A 28 -1.24 4.06 2.67
N ASP A 29 -2.29 3.23 2.75
CA ASP A 29 -2.76 2.64 4.02
C ASP A 29 -1.65 1.82 4.69
N LYS A 30 -0.92 1.00 3.93
CA LYS A 30 0.22 0.22 4.46
C LYS A 30 1.33 1.11 5.03
N LEU A 31 1.60 2.26 4.42
CA LEU A 31 2.60 3.21 4.92
C LEU A 31 2.11 3.88 6.20
N LEU A 32 0.84 4.30 6.25
CA LEU A 32 0.23 4.87 7.45
C LEU A 32 0.24 3.87 8.62
N ASP A 33 -0.13 2.61 8.38
CA ASP A 33 -0.08 1.53 9.37
C ASP A 33 1.34 1.25 9.89
N ALA A 34 2.35 1.45 9.04
CA ALA A 34 3.76 1.36 9.42
C ALA A 34 4.28 2.59 10.17
N GLY A 35 3.43 3.59 10.42
CA GLY A 35 3.77 4.82 11.16
C GLY A 35 4.37 5.93 10.31
N PHE A 36 4.29 5.84 8.98
CA PHE A 36 4.65 6.95 8.10
C PHE A 36 3.57 8.03 8.16
N LYS A 37 3.96 9.27 7.87
CA LYS A 37 3.06 10.42 7.81
C LYS A 37 2.90 10.85 6.36
N GLU A 38 1.64 10.95 5.91
CA GLU A 38 1.30 11.52 4.61
C GLU A 38 1.65 13.01 4.56
N LEU A 39 2.18 13.43 3.41
CA LEU A 39 2.45 14.83 3.09
C LEU A 39 1.60 15.21 1.88
N HIS A 40 0.83 16.30 2.01
CA HIS A 40 0.11 16.85 0.87
C HIS A 40 1.05 17.72 0.04
N GLU A 41 1.12 17.45 -1.27
CA GLU A 41 2.05 18.11 -2.19
C GLU A 41 1.85 19.63 -2.30
N GLU A 42 0.64 20.11 -2.02
CA GLU A 42 0.30 21.54 -1.98
C GLU A 42 0.89 22.30 -0.78
N ASN A 43 1.34 21.60 0.26
CA ASN A 43 1.95 22.21 1.43
C ASN A 43 3.45 22.43 1.22
N GLN A 44 3.97 23.53 1.76
CA GLN A 44 5.42 23.65 1.94
C GLN A 44 5.89 22.61 2.96
N TRP A 45 7.00 21.96 2.63
CA TRP A 45 7.62 20.90 3.42
C TRP A 45 8.45 21.47 4.57
#